data_AF-A0A501QM28-F1
#
_entry.id   AF-A0A501QM28-F1
#
_cell.length_a   1.000
_cell.length_b   1.000
_cell.length_c   1.000
_cell.angle_alpha   90.00
_cell.angle_beta   90.00
_cell.angle_gamma   90.00
#
_symmetry.space_group_name_H-M   'P 1'
#
loop_
_entity.id
_entity.type
_entity.pdbx_description
1 polymer ?
#
loop_
_entity_poly.entity_id
_entity_poly.type
_entity_poly.pdbx_seq_one_letter_code
_entity_poly.pdbx_strand_id
1 'polypeptide(L)'
;MKFIPFEKITYSSRLPITEIKERLENEIQPKANFSFGQKPAATSKKFEGIANGNEFQIQRIISYRNSFLPKIDITLAQDLSGSKATITFKLLPLVAIFIGFWLAIVAFSGIALALFTTSEENFEFAKFIPLVMFVFGYAMTILAFNYEVNKAKEELEKIIQIRN
;
A
#
# COMPACT_ATOMS: atom_id res chain seq x y z
N MET A 1 -5.31 -12.67 -2.99
CA MET A 1 -4.67 -11.37 -3.31
C MET A 1 -5.72 -10.45 -3.91
N LYS A 2 -5.69 -9.15 -3.59
CA LYS A 2 -6.64 -8.20 -4.19
C LYS A 2 -6.09 -7.67 -5.51
N PHE A 3 -6.97 -7.50 -6.50
CA PHE A 3 -6.66 -7.00 -7.85
C PHE A 3 -6.71 -5.47 -7.96
N ILE A 4 -6.98 -4.80 -6.85
CA ILE A 4 -6.92 -3.35 -6.75
C ILE A 4 -6.02 -3.00 -5.58
N PRO A 5 -5.29 -1.88 -5.64
CA PRO A 5 -4.38 -1.45 -4.59
C PRO A 5 -5.14 -0.77 -3.43
N PHE A 6 -6.15 -1.48 -2.93
CA PHE A 6 -7.03 -1.10 -1.85
C PHE A 6 -7.45 -2.34 -1.06
N GLU A 7 -7.29 -2.28 0.26
CA GLU A 7 -7.70 -3.35 1.16
C GLU A 7 -8.26 -2.78 2.45
N LYS A 8 -9.51 -3.11 2.78
CA LYS A 8 -10.06 -2.90 4.11
C LYS A 8 -10.19 -4.24 4.84
N ILE A 9 -9.76 -4.27 6.09
CA ILE A 9 -9.89 -5.41 7.00
C ILE A 9 -10.33 -4.93 8.38
N THR A 10 -10.80 -5.84 9.20
CA THR A 10 -11.16 -5.52 10.58
C THR A 10 -10.76 -6.65 11.51
N TYR A 11 -10.07 -6.29 12.58
CA TYR A 11 -9.63 -7.22 13.59
C TYR A 11 -10.39 -6.99 14.88
N SER A 12 -10.76 -8.09 15.55
CA SER A 12 -11.30 -8.06 16.90
C SER A 12 -10.23 -8.56 17.88
N SER A 13 -10.08 -7.86 18.99
CA SER A 13 -9.12 -8.16 20.05
C SER A 13 -9.82 -8.18 21.40
N ARG A 14 -9.30 -8.99 22.32
CA ARG A 14 -9.74 -9.01 23.72
C ARG A 14 -9.13 -7.86 24.53
N LEU A 15 -8.12 -7.20 23.97
CA LEU A 15 -7.43 -6.11 24.65
C LEU A 15 -8.32 -4.86 24.71
N PRO A 16 -8.25 -4.07 25.79
CA PRO A 16 -8.83 -2.73 25.82
C PRO A 16 -8.24 -1.83 24.74
N ILE A 17 -9.03 -0.87 24.24
CA ILE A 17 -8.57 0.09 23.23
C ILE A 17 -7.29 0.81 23.68
N THR A 18 -7.22 1.18 24.97
CA THR A 18 -6.08 1.90 25.55
C THR A 18 -4.78 1.11 25.42
N GLU A 19 -4.84 -0.20 25.60
CA GLU A 19 -3.67 -1.07 25.49
C GLU A 19 -3.22 -1.24 24.03
N ILE A 20 -4.16 -1.41 23.09
CA ILE A 20 -3.82 -1.44 21.65
C ILE A 20 -3.23 -0.11 21.21
N LYS A 21 -3.82 0.99 21.68
CA LYS A 21 -3.37 2.34 21.39
C LYS A 21 -1.91 2.53 21.85
N GLU A 22 -1.62 2.21 23.10
CA GLU A 22 -0.27 2.32 23.66
C GLU A 22 0.74 1.45 22.89
N ARG A 23 0.36 0.21 22.54
CA ARG A 23 1.21 -0.68 21.74
C ARG A 23 1.48 -0.14 20.33
N LEU A 24 0.47 0.45 19.67
CA LEU A 24 0.64 1.11 18.37
C LEU A 24 1.55 2.33 18.50
N GLU A 25 1.30 3.22 19.46
CA GLU A 25 2.14 4.41 19.71
C GLU A 25 3.60 4.02 20.02
N ASN A 26 3.81 2.91 20.72
CA ASN A 26 5.13 2.33 20.98
C ASN A 26 5.82 1.74 19.75
N GLU A 27 5.13 1.52 18.63
CA GLU A 27 5.69 0.99 17.38
C GLU A 27 5.72 2.03 16.25
N ILE A 28 5.21 3.23 16.51
CA ILE A 28 5.15 4.35 15.57
C ILE A 28 6.19 5.40 15.94
N GLN A 29 6.94 5.88 14.96
CA GLN A 29 7.71 7.12 15.08
C GLN A 29 7.03 8.27 14.32
N PRO A 30 7.21 9.53 14.75
CA PRO A 30 6.81 10.69 13.96
C PRO A 30 7.46 10.63 12.58
N LYS A 31 6.70 11.01 11.54
CA LYS A 31 7.22 11.06 10.18
C LYS A 31 8.44 11.98 10.14
N ALA A 32 9.62 11.44 9.80
CA ALA A 32 10.81 12.24 9.67
C ALA A 32 10.59 13.26 8.53
N ASN A 33 10.83 14.55 8.82
CA ASN A 33 10.79 15.56 7.78
C ASN A 33 11.80 15.18 6.69
N PHE A 34 11.31 15.18 5.46
CA PHE A 34 11.96 14.85 4.20
C PHE A 34 13.49 15.11 4.20
N SER A 35 14.30 14.13 4.59
CA SER A 35 15.74 14.19 4.38
C SER A 35 16.05 13.49 3.07
N PHE A 36 16.24 14.29 2.01
CA PHE A 36 16.75 13.80 0.73
C PHE A 36 18.09 13.09 0.95
N GLY A 37 18.08 11.76 0.95
CA GLY A 37 19.30 10.95 0.87
C GLY A 37 19.87 10.41 2.18
N GLN A 38 19.33 10.75 3.35
CA GLN A 38 19.75 10.09 4.61
C GLN A 38 18.86 8.89 4.92
N LYS A 39 19.48 7.72 5.07
CA LYS A 39 18.82 6.56 5.68
C LYS A 39 18.31 7.00 7.05
N PRO A 40 17.05 6.72 7.41
CA PRO A 40 16.61 6.91 8.79
C PRO A 40 17.60 6.17 9.69
N ALA A 41 18.01 6.82 10.79
CA ALA A 41 18.81 6.17 11.82
C ALA A 41 18.17 4.82 12.16
N ALA A 42 18.98 3.83 12.57
CA ALA A 42 18.52 2.50 12.91
C ALA A 42 17.52 2.54 14.08
N THR A 43 16.27 2.83 13.77
CA THR A 43 15.17 2.88 14.72
C THR A 43 14.53 1.50 14.75
N SER A 44 14.27 0.99 15.95
CA SER A 44 13.61 -0.29 16.17
C SER A 44 12.10 -0.28 15.85
N LYS A 45 11.53 0.89 15.54
CA LYS A 45 10.11 1.08 15.23
C LYS A 45 9.79 0.52 13.84
N LYS A 46 8.59 -0.03 13.70
CA LYS A 46 8.13 -0.66 12.45
C LYS A 46 7.37 0.30 11.55
N PHE A 47 6.75 1.33 12.14
CA PHE A 47 5.89 2.26 11.44
C PHE A 47 6.31 3.71 11.65
N GLU A 48 6.03 4.54 10.65
CA GLU A 48 6.09 5.99 10.76
C GLU A 48 4.74 6.60 10.46
N GLY A 49 4.40 7.73 11.10
CA GLY A 49 3.14 8.39 10.84
C GLY A 49 2.67 9.30 11.96
N ILE A 50 1.36 9.44 12.05
CA ILE A 50 0.68 10.27 13.05
C ILE A 50 -0.39 9.44 13.78
N ALA A 51 -0.52 9.70 15.07
CA ALA A 51 -1.53 9.14 15.95
C ALA A 51 -2.39 10.27 16.52
N ASN A 52 -3.70 10.20 16.30
CA ASN A 52 -4.69 11.18 16.74
C ASN A 52 -5.81 10.46 17.50
N GLY A 53 -5.66 10.34 18.82
CA GLY A 53 -6.66 9.69 19.66
C GLY A 53 -6.79 8.19 19.34
N ASN A 54 -7.87 7.81 18.66
CA ASN A 54 -8.16 6.43 18.23
C ASN A 54 -7.92 6.21 16.73
N GLU A 55 -7.43 7.23 16.03
CA GLU A 55 -7.14 7.18 14.60
C GLU A 55 -5.63 7.25 14.37
N PHE A 56 -5.13 6.40 13.49
CA PHE A 56 -3.72 6.37 13.13
C PHE A 56 -3.59 6.41 11.62
N GLN A 57 -2.64 7.20 11.14
CA GLN A 57 -2.26 7.24 9.73
C GLN A 57 -0.78 6.95 9.64
N ILE A 58 -0.45 5.73 9.22
CA ILE A 58 0.91 5.21 9.28
C ILE A 58 1.33 4.58 7.96
N GLN A 59 2.63 4.33 7.86
CA GLN A 59 3.27 3.62 6.77
C GLN A 59 4.42 2.80 7.34
N ARG A 60 4.75 1.66 6.72
CA ARG A 60 5.89 0.84 7.17
C ARG A 60 7.20 1.55 6.93
N ILE A 61 8.13 1.42 7.86
CA ILE A 61 9.52 1.83 7.66
C ILE A 61 10.23 0.72 6.88
N ILE A 62 10.70 1.03 5.68
CA ILE A 62 11.40 0.08 4.80
C ILE A 62 12.83 0.55 4.52
N SER A 63 13.73 -0.40 4.30
CA SER A 63 15.14 -0.13 3.98
C SER A 63 15.41 0.08 2.48
N TYR A 64 14.40 -0.16 1.63
CA TYR A 64 14.45 -0.01 0.18
C TYR A 64 13.45 1.05 -0.31
N ARG A 65 13.39 1.26 -1.63
CA ARG A 65 12.42 2.17 -2.25
C ARG A 65 11.25 1.38 -2.81
N ASN A 66 10.04 1.75 -2.41
CA ASN A 66 8.82 1.23 -2.99
C ASN A 66 7.80 2.36 -3.09
N SER A 67 7.54 2.85 -4.29
CA SER A 67 6.53 3.90 -4.51
C SER A 67 5.11 3.40 -4.25
N PHE A 68 4.89 2.09 -4.28
CA PHE A 68 3.60 1.44 -4.07
C PHE A 68 3.34 1.08 -2.60
N LEU A 69 4.16 1.60 -1.68
CA LEU A 69 4.02 1.36 -0.25
C LEU A 69 2.65 1.90 0.24
N PRO A 70 1.80 1.05 0.84
CA PRO A 70 0.47 1.45 1.27
C PRO A 70 0.52 2.51 2.37
N LYS A 71 -0.35 3.50 2.27
CA LYS A 71 -0.83 4.26 3.42
C LYS A 71 -1.78 3.37 4.21
N ILE A 72 -1.61 3.32 5.52
CA ILE A 72 -2.38 2.51 6.44
C ILE A 72 -3.17 3.47 7.35
N ASP A 73 -4.49 3.45 7.21
CA ASP A 73 -5.39 4.16 8.13
C ASP A 73 -5.98 3.14 9.12
N ILE A 74 -5.83 3.37 10.42
CA ILE A 74 -6.36 2.52 11.49
C ILE A 74 -7.35 3.33 12.31
N THR A 75 -8.51 2.74 12.60
CA THR A 75 -9.50 3.30 13.52
C THR A 75 -9.82 2.26 14.59
N LEU A 76 -9.63 2.64 15.86
CA LEU A 76 -9.96 1.81 17.01
C LEU A 76 -11.35 2.18 17.54
N ALA A 77 -12.16 1.16 17.83
CA ALA A 77 -13.49 1.28 18.42
C ALA A 77 -13.67 0.26 19.55
N GLN A 78 -14.56 0.58 20.49
CA GLN A 78 -14.90 -0.36 21.57
C GLN A 78 -15.79 -1.46 21.03
N ASP A 79 -15.57 -2.68 21.52
CA ASP A 79 -16.40 -3.84 21.19
C ASP A 79 -16.88 -4.50 22.49
N LEU A 80 -17.98 -5.25 22.43
CA LEU A 80 -18.63 -5.86 23.59
C LEU A 80 -17.71 -6.77 24.42
N SER A 81 -16.65 -7.30 23.79
CA SER A 81 -15.69 -8.22 24.41
C SER A 81 -14.23 -7.73 24.35
N GLY A 82 -14.03 -6.43 24.12
CA GLY A 82 -12.70 -5.82 24.03
C GLY A 82 -12.70 -4.63 23.08
N SER A 83 -12.03 -4.79 21.94
CA SER A 83 -11.88 -3.71 20.95
C SER A 83 -11.84 -4.23 19.52
N LYS A 84 -12.14 -3.31 18.60
CA LYS A 84 -12.18 -3.54 17.17
C LYS A 84 -11.26 -2.54 16.47
N ALA A 85 -10.34 -3.05 15.66
CA ALA A 85 -9.44 -2.26 14.85
C ALA A 85 -9.83 -2.38 13.38
N THR A 86 -10.32 -1.29 12.79
CA THR A 86 -10.60 -1.22 11.35
C THR A 86 -9.37 -0.67 10.65
N ILE A 87 -8.84 -1.42 9.69
CA ILE A 87 -7.59 -1.08 9.01
C ILE A 87 -7.84 -0.97 7.51
N THR A 88 -7.41 0.14 6.93
CA THR A 88 -7.53 0.41 5.50
C THR A 88 -6.15 0.65 4.90
N PHE A 89 -5.76 -0.18 3.95
CA PHE A 89 -4.58 -0.03 3.12
C PHE A 89 -4.98 0.58 1.79
N LYS A 90 -4.29 1.64 1.38
CA LYS A 90 -4.51 2.27 0.08
C LYS A 90 -3.22 2.87 -0.45
N LEU A 91 -3.07 2.96 -1.76
CA LEU A 91 -1.96 3.72 -2.34
C LEU A 91 -2.03 5.19 -1.94
N LEU A 92 -0.86 5.82 -1.90
CA LEU A 92 -0.80 7.28 -1.84
C LEU A 92 -1.55 7.86 -3.04
N PRO A 93 -2.45 8.85 -2.84
CA PRO A 93 -3.27 9.40 -3.91
C PRO A 93 -2.47 9.85 -5.14
N LEU A 94 -1.32 10.50 -4.90
CA LEU A 94 -0.41 10.94 -5.97
C LEU A 94 0.10 9.77 -6.82
N VAL A 95 0.48 8.65 -6.19
CA VAL A 95 0.98 7.46 -6.90
C VAL A 95 -0.15 6.76 -7.65
N ALA A 96 -1.34 6.68 -7.06
CA ALA A 96 -2.51 6.12 -7.71
C ALA A 96 -2.89 6.91 -8.98
N ILE A 97 -2.89 8.24 -8.90
CA ILE A 97 -3.13 9.12 -10.06
C ILE A 97 -2.05 8.93 -11.12
N PHE A 98 -0.77 8.93 -10.72
CA PHE A 98 0.35 8.75 -11.64
C PHE A 98 0.26 7.42 -12.40
N ILE A 99 0.04 6.30 -11.71
CA ILE A 99 -0.09 4.98 -12.37
C ILE A 99 -1.34 4.91 -13.24
N GLY A 100 -2.47 5.46 -12.78
CA GLY A 100 -3.69 5.49 -13.58
C GLY A 100 -3.48 6.26 -14.89
N PHE A 101 -2.85 7.43 -14.82
CA PHE A 101 -2.50 8.24 -15.97
C PHE A 101 -1.50 7.53 -16.90
N TRP A 102 -0.44 6.95 -16.34
CA TRP A 102 0.56 6.22 -17.12
C TRP A 102 -0.05 5.01 -17.84
N LEU A 103 -0.84 4.17 -17.15
CA LEU A 103 -1.54 3.05 -17.75
C LEU A 103 -2.54 3.50 -18.83
N ALA A 104 -3.22 4.63 -18.64
CA ALA A 104 -4.12 5.18 -19.64
C ALA A 104 -3.37 5.60 -20.92
N ILE A 105 -2.21 6.24 -20.81
CA ILE A 105 -1.36 6.57 -21.97
C ILE A 105 -0.93 5.30 -22.70
N VAL A 106 -0.47 4.29 -21.96
CA VAL A 106 -0.01 3.02 -22.54
C VAL A 106 -1.15 2.26 -23.23
N ALA A 107 -2.34 2.25 -22.62
CA ALA A 107 -3.52 1.65 -23.24
C ALA A 107 -3.92 2.41 -24.50
N PHE A 108 -3.95 3.74 -24.45
CA PHE A 108 -4.29 4.58 -25.59
C PHE A 108 -3.31 4.42 -26.74
N SER A 109 -2.00 4.38 -26.46
CA SER A 109 -0.98 4.16 -27.50
C SER A 109 -1.09 2.77 -28.11
N GLY A 110 -1.37 1.74 -27.32
CA GLY A 110 -1.64 0.38 -27.81
C GLY A 110 -2.85 0.30 -28.73
N ILE A 111 -3.96 0.95 -28.35
CA ILE A 111 -5.18 1.02 -29.17
C ILE A 111 -4.92 1.80 -30.45
N ALA A 112 -4.27 2.96 -30.37
CA ALA A 112 -3.93 3.76 -31.54
C ALA A 112 -3.05 2.97 -32.51
N LEU A 113 -2.02 2.30 -32.01
CA LEU A 113 -1.16 1.46 -32.86
C LEU A 113 -1.98 0.36 -33.54
N ALA A 114 -2.85 -0.34 -32.81
CA ALA A 114 -3.68 -1.40 -33.37
C ALA A 114 -4.66 -0.90 -34.46
N LEU A 115 -5.16 0.33 -34.34
CA LEU A 115 -6.11 0.92 -35.30
C LEU A 115 -5.43 1.54 -36.53
N PHE A 116 -4.23 2.12 -36.37
CA PHE A 116 -3.55 2.88 -37.41
C PHE A 116 -2.44 2.10 -38.13
N THR A 117 -2.04 0.93 -37.64
CA THR A 117 -1.13 0.06 -38.41
C THR A 117 -1.86 -0.57 -39.58
N THR A 118 -1.48 -0.16 -40.79
CA THR A 118 -1.89 -0.82 -42.03
C THR A 118 -1.17 -2.16 -42.18
N SER A 119 -1.80 -3.10 -42.87
CA SER A 119 -1.43 -4.52 -43.02
C SER A 119 -0.08 -4.73 -43.72
N GLU A 120 1.03 -4.41 -43.07
CA GLU A 120 2.35 -4.95 -43.43
C GLU A 120 2.39 -6.42 -42.98
N GLU A 121 2.63 -7.35 -43.90
CA GLU A 121 2.58 -8.81 -43.70
C GLU A 121 3.63 -9.35 -42.70
N ASN A 122 4.51 -8.49 -42.18
CA ASN A 122 5.56 -8.89 -41.25
C ASN A 122 5.09 -8.82 -39.80
N PHE A 123 5.28 -9.92 -39.07
CA PHE A 123 5.09 -9.97 -37.62
C PHE A 123 6.13 -9.07 -36.94
N GLU A 124 5.68 -7.91 -36.48
CA GLU A 124 6.52 -6.98 -35.73
C GLU A 124 6.19 -7.06 -34.24
N PHE A 125 7.08 -7.71 -33.47
CA PHE A 125 6.96 -7.80 -32.01
C PHE A 125 6.79 -6.42 -31.33
N ALA A 126 7.32 -5.37 -31.96
CA ALA A 126 7.18 -3.99 -31.52
C ALA A 126 5.71 -3.57 -31.28
N LYS A 127 4.76 -4.14 -32.04
CA LYS A 127 3.32 -3.84 -31.90
C LYS A 127 2.72 -4.31 -30.57
N PHE A 128 3.33 -5.30 -29.92
CA PHE A 128 2.89 -5.82 -28.62
C PHE A 128 3.53 -5.13 -27.42
N ILE A 129 4.53 -4.25 -27.64
CA ILE A 129 5.23 -3.55 -26.55
C ILE A 129 4.23 -2.81 -25.63
N PRO A 130 3.24 -2.03 -26.13
CA PRO A 130 2.29 -1.36 -25.25
C PRO A 130 1.47 -2.32 -24.38
N LEU A 131 1.06 -3.47 -24.94
CA LEU A 131 0.31 -4.49 -24.20
C LEU A 131 1.16 -5.10 -23.08
N VAL A 132 2.39 -5.50 -23.41
CA VAL A 132 3.35 -6.05 -22.43
C VAL A 132 3.62 -5.02 -21.34
N MET A 133 3.82 -3.76 -21.70
CA MET A 133 4.10 -2.67 -20.77
C MET A 133 2.91 -2.37 -19.86
N PHE A 134 1.68 -2.42 -20.38
CA PHE A 134 0.45 -2.27 -19.59
C PHE A 134 0.32 -3.38 -18.56
N VAL A 135 0.41 -4.65 -18.99
CA VAL A 135 0.32 -5.82 -18.11
C VAL A 135 1.41 -5.78 -17.06
N PHE A 136 2.64 -5.45 -17.47
CA PHE A 136 3.78 -5.35 -16.57
C PHE A 136 3.60 -4.26 -15.51
N GLY A 137 3.21 -3.04 -15.90
CA GLY A 137 3.03 -1.96 -14.94
C GLY A 137 1.85 -2.18 -13.98
N TYR A 138 0.75 -2.76 -14.47
CA TYR A 138 -0.36 -3.17 -13.62
C TYR A 138 0.06 -4.27 -12.63
N ALA A 139 0.70 -5.34 -13.12
CA ALA A 139 1.17 -6.44 -12.29
C ALA A 139 2.18 -5.96 -11.24
N MET A 140 3.15 -5.14 -11.63
CA MET A 140 4.14 -4.56 -10.71
C MET A 140 3.45 -3.77 -9.60
N THR A 141 2.47 -2.92 -9.93
CA THR A 141 1.73 -2.12 -8.96
C THR A 141 1.01 -3.02 -7.95
N ILE A 142 0.28 -4.03 -8.43
CA ILE A 142 -0.49 -4.94 -7.59
C ILE A 142 0.42 -5.81 -6.72
N LEU A 143 1.49 -6.37 -7.28
CA LEU A 143 2.41 -7.23 -6.55
C LEU A 143 3.18 -6.46 -5.48
N ALA A 144 3.74 -5.29 -5.83
CA ALA A 144 4.48 -4.46 -4.89
C ALA A 144 3.59 -3.93 -3.75
N PHE A 145 2.34 -3.55 -4.05
CA PHE A 145 1.37 -3.14 -3.03
C PHE A 145 0.99 -4.31 -2.11
N ASN A 146 0.57 -5.44 -2.68
CA ASN A 146 0.11 -6.59 -1.88
C ASN A 146 1.24 -7.16 -1.01
N TYR A 147 2.48 -7.16 -1.51
CA TYR A 147 3.65 -7.59 -0.74
C TYR A 147 3.80 -6.78 0.55
N GLU A 148 3.70 -5.46 0.47
CA GLU A 148 3.78 -4.59 1.64
C GLU A 148 2.57 -4.71 2.56
N VAL A 149 1.36 -4.86 2.00
CA VAL A 149 0.14 -5.07 2.79
C VAL A 149 0.24 -6.34 3.62
N ASN A 150 0.74 -7.44 3.05
CA ASN A 150 0.86 -8.70 3.79
C ASN A 150 1.85 -8.58 4.95
N LYS A 151 3.01 -7.96 4.72
CA LYS A 151 3.95 -7.71 5.82
C LYS A 151 3.40 -6.76 6.87
N ALA A 152 2.68 -5.71 6.46
CA ALA A 152 2.04 -4.79 7.38
C ALA A 152 1.01 -5.50 8.26
N LYS A 153 0.20 -6.40 7.68
CA LYS A 153 -0.73 -7.24 8.43
C LYS A 153 0.03 -8.03 9.47
N GLU A 154 0.99 -8.86 9.08
CA GLU A 154 1.75 -9.71 10.02
C GLU A 154 2.31 -8.93 11.24
N GLU A 155 2.75 -7.70 11.04
CA GLU A 155 3.21 -6.81 12.13
C GLU A 155 2.04 -6.30 12.98
N LEU A 156 0.95 -5.83 12.36
CA LEU A 156 -0.24 -5.33 13.04
C LEU A 156 -0.99 -6.43 13.81
N GLU A 157 -1.05 -7.65 13.28
CA GLU A 157 -1.68 -8.80 13.93
C GLU A 157 -1.01 -9.11 15.27
N LYS A 158 0.32 -8.99 15.34
CA LYS A 158 1.11 -9.16 16.56
C LYS A 158 0.87 -8.04 17.57
N ILE A 159 0.76 -6.80 17.09
CA ILE A 159 0.50 -5.61 17.94
C ILE A 159 -0.90 -5.69 18.55
N ILE A 160 -1.90 -6.00 17.73
CA ILE A 160 -3.33 -6.00 18.09
C ILE A 160 -3.72 -7.26 18.89
N GLN A 161 -2.92 -8.34 18.82
CA GLN A 161 -3.23 -9.64 19.41
C GLN A 161 -4.62 -10.13 19.00
N ILE A 162 -4.73 -10.48 17.72
CA ILE A 162 -5.99 -10.93 17.15
C ILE A 162 -6.50 -12.16 17.91
N ARG A 163 -7.80 -12.14 18.20
CA ARG A 163 -8.51 -13.30 18.70
C ARG A 163 -8.73 -14.28 17.54
N ASN A 164 -7.99 -15.39 17.55
CA ASN A 164 -8.30 -16.56 16.73
C ASN A 164 -9.55 -17.28 17.25
#